data_AF-A0A8A7KHX9-F1
#
_entry.id   AF-A0A8A7KHX9-F1
#
_cell.length_a   1.000
_cell.length_b   1.000
_cell.length_c   1.000
_cell.angle_alpha   90.00
_cell.angle_beta   90.00
_cell.angle_gamma   90.00
#
_symmetry.space_group_name_H-M   'P 1'
#
loop_
_entity.id
_entity.type
_entity.pdbx_description
1 polymer ?
#
loop_
_entity_poly.entity_id
_entity_poly.type
_entity_poly.pdbx_seq_one_letter_code
_entity_poly.pdbx_strand_id
1 'polypeptide(L)'
;MIIKGIARELIDCLVDRSNKLGQGRSIGLLAFIDKQGYISTYSDMVDGGLAGLPFRMMLSAVLNNTTGSLLELINRLPANTAVISTSPGKTGIIISTGGINIFDCPIIKIGIKNKRAVGVGVLYPEKYLFKLASESEKVQLKSLSALTMKEERQALRRSTELRLAYLDISAEIPVVDLPIKKYKKNKAAQIDWSLPRLTVKGIERNFAEMLVNKSISIEQGREVAAVGILNNKGYVEQAGELIVGGMGYVPSRLLLSGYADIRDISLREAYTDKIPAEAVIVHTHPGGTGVMHMGDAMAGPGTWGCPIIAIGHDRDGIIKGATVIEFSSELNILADKYEMIEQEFYQADNPADETRLRKQKYKIAQEFTELCREIKII
;
A
#
# COMPACT_ATOMS: atom_id res chain seq x y z
N MET A 1 -18.67 6.52 -10.26
CA MET A 1 -19.65 7.48 -9.69
C MET A 1 -18.97 8.84 -9.62
N ILE A 2 -19.58 9.91 -10.15
CA ILE A 2 -18.97 11.26 -10.15
C ILE A 2 -19.47 12.03 -8.93
N ILE A 3 -18.54 12.64 -8.18
CA ILE A 3 -18.86 13.47 -7.02
C ILE A 3 -19.20 14.88 -7.51
N LYS A 4 -20.42 15.33 -7.20
CA LYS A 4 -20.93 16.66 -7.55
C LYS A 4 -20.62 17.73 -6.50
N GLY A 5 -20.25 17.34 -5.29
CA GLY A 5 -19.87 18.26 -4.23
C GLY A 5 -19.77 17.60 -2.87
N ILE A 6 -19.17 18.32 -1.92
CA ILE A 6 -18.95 17.88 -0.54
C ILE A 6 -19.51 18.93 0.43
N ALA A 7 -20.13 18.45 1.52
CA ALA A 7 -20.72 19.31 2.54
C ALA A 7 -19.65 20.20 3.21
N ARG A 8 -19.93 21.51 3.29
CA ARG A 8 -19.07 22.51 3.95
C ARG A 8 -18.77 22.16 5.40
N GLU A 9 -19.80 21.80 6.16
CA GLU A 9 -19.68 21.46 7.58
C GLU A 9 -18.70 20.28 7.82
N LEU A 10 -18.63 19.32 6.89
CA LEU A 10 -17.67 18.21 6.97
C LEU A 10 -16.23 18.71 6.77
N ILE A 11 -16.02 19.63 5.82
CA ILE A 11 -14.71 20.26 5.59
C ILE A 11 -14.28 21.04 6.83
N ASP A 12 -15.18 21.85 7.39
CA ASP A 12 -14.87 22.67 8.57
C ASP A 12 -14.48 21.79 9.76
N CYS A 13 -15.20 20.69 10.01
CA CYS A 13 -14.84 19.71 11.04
C CYS A 13 -13.44 19.10 10.83
N LEU A 14 -13.11 18.73 9.59
CA LEU A 14 -11.81 18.15 9.23
C LEU A 14 -10.67 19.17 9.38
N VAL A 15 -10.89 20.41 8.94
CA VAL A 15 -9.93 21.51 9.04
C VAL A 15 -9.69 21.85 10.51
N ASP A 16 -10.74 21.96 11.32
CA ASP A 16 -10.63 22.23 12.75
C ASP A 16 -9.87 21.13 13.47
N ARG A 17 -10.15 19.86 13.20
CA ARG A 17 -9.42 18.74 13.80
C ARG A 17 -7.95 18.75 13.37
N SER A 18 -7.67 18.97 12.09
CA SER A 18 -6.29 19.03 11.56
C SER A 18 -5.50 20.20 12.16
N ASN A 19 -6.13 21.36 12.34
CA ASN A 19 -5.54 22.51 13.01
C ASN A 19 -5.23 22.23 14.49
N LYS A 20 -6.10 21.47 15.18
CA LYS A 20 -5.88 21.05 16.58
C LYS A 20 -4.71 20.07 16.73
N LEU A 21 -4.51 19.16 15.77
CA LEU A 21 -3.35 18.24 15.80
C LEU A 21 -2.01 18.97 15.64
N GLY A 22 -1.99 20.02 14.81
CA GLY A 22 -0.75 20.75 14.48
C GLY A 22 0.27 19.91 13.70
N GLN A 23 1.50 20.43 13.61
CA GLN A 23 2.68 19.73 13.05
C GLN A 23 2.54 19.15 11.63
N GLY A 24 1.60 19.67 10.84
CA GLY A 24 1.37 19.19 9.47
C GLY A 24 0.67 17.82 9.38
N ARG A 25 0.09 17.31 10.48
CA ARG A 25 -0.59 16.01 10.52
C ARG A 25 -1.92 16.02 9.76
N SER A 26 -2.10 15.03 8.90
CA SER A 26 -3.36 14.82 8.19
C SER A 26 -4.43 14.18 9.08
N ILE A 27 -5.70 14.40 8.75
CA ILE A 27 -6.85 13.63 9.24
C ILE A 27 -7.39 12.82 8.07
N GLY A 28 -7.79 11.58 8.32
CA GLY A 28 -8.41 10.70 7.34
C GLY A 28 -9.80 10.25 7.79
N LEU A 29 -10.68 9.98 6.83
CA LEU A 29 -11.96 9.28 7.06
C LEU A 29 -12.44 8.59 5.79
N LEU A 30 -13.44 7.72 5.95
CA LEU A 30 -14.21 7.16 4.85
C LEU A 30 -15.53 7.92 4.72
N ALA A 31 -15.85 8.36 3.51
CA ALA A 31 -17.07 9.07 3.18
C ALA A 31 -17.92 8.27 2.19
N PHE A 32 -19.21 8.59 2.12
CA PHE A 32 -20.16 7.85 1.32
C PHE A 32 -20.89 8.80 0.37
N ILE A 33 -20.82 8.47 -0.91
CA ILE A 33 -21.44 9.24 -1.98
C ILE A 33 -22.92 8.84 -2.04
N ASP A 34 -23.82 9.81 -1.92
CA ASP A 34 -25.26 9.55 -2.02
C ASP A 34 -25.72 9.32 -3.46
N LYS A 35 -27.00 9.01 -3.64
CA LYS A 35 -27.58 8.74 -4.97
C LYS A 35 -27.58 9.97 -5.88
N GLN A 36 -27.50 11.17 -5.31
CA GLN A 36 -27.47 12.42 -6.05
C GLN A 36 -26.05 12.81 -6.47
N GLY A 37 -25.03 12.16 -5.90
CA GLY A 37 -23.62 12.37 -6.16
C GLY A 37 -22.92 13.27 -5.14
N TYR A 38 -23.53 13.55 -3.98
CA TYR A 38 -22.96 14.40 -2.95
C TYR A 38 -22.36 13.61 -1.80
N ILE A 39 -21.41 14.23 -1.10
CA ILE A 39 -20.83 13.69 0.12
C ILE A 39 -21.29 14.52 1.32
N SER A 40 -22.14 13.91 2.12
CA SER A 40 -22.61 14.45 3.41
C SER A 40 -22.56 13.40 4.53
N THR A 41 -22.28 12.14 4.21
CA THR A 41 -22.19 11.04 5.19
C THR A 41 -20.76 10.54 5.32
N TYR A 42 -20.29 10.36 6.56
CA TYR A 42 -18.88 10.05 6.85
C TYR A 42 -18.69 9.16 8.08
N SER A 43 -17.58 8.43 8.13
CA SER A 43 -17.16 7.60 9.27
C SER A 43 -16.61 8.43 10.44
N ASP A 44 -16.04 7.77 11.44
CA ASP A 44 -15.19 8.46 12.41
C ASP A 44 -13.91 8.98 11.76
N MET A 45 -13.44 10.11 12.28
CA MET A 45 -12.19 10.74 11.88
C MET A 45 -11.03 10.02 12.55
N VAL A 46 -9.99 9.77 11.78
CA VAL A 46 -8.79 9.12 12.25
C VAL A 46 -7.61 10.06 12.05
N ASP A 47 -6.87 10.27 13.12
CA ASP A 47 -5.68 11.13 13.09
C ASP A 47 -4.55 10.45 12.30
N GLY A 48 -3.70 11.23 11.64
CA GLY A 48 -2.52 10.72 10.95
C GLY A 48 -1.38 10.42 11.93
N GLY A 49 -0.72 9.28 11.72
CA GLY A 49 0.46 8.82 12.45
C GLY A 49 1.77 9.20 11.76
N LEU A 50 2.89 8.67 12.27
CA LEU A 50 4.23 8.96 11.76
C LEU A 50 4.41 8.53 10.30
N ALA A 51 3.83 7.39 9.91
CA ALA A 51 3.88 6.88 8.54
C ALA A 51 2.74 7.38 7.64
N GLY A 52 1.93 8.33 8.12
CA GLY A 52 0.77 8.86 7.38
C GLY A 52 -0.56 8.39 7.95
N LEU A 53 -1.56 8.16 7.09
CA LEU A 53 -2.90 7.77 7.56
C LEU A 53 -2.94 6.27 7.90
N PRO A 54 -3.38 5.89 9.12
CA PRO A 54 -3.53 4.49 9.52
C PRO A 54 -4.77 3.88 8.84
N PHE A 55 -4.55 3.15 7.75
CA PHE A 55 -5.65 2.65 6.92
C PHE A 55 -6.47 1.58 7.64
N ARG A 56 -5.85 0.74 8.46
CA ARG A 56 -6.62 -0.28 9.20
C ARG A 56 -7.53 0.37 10.24
N MET A 57 -7.04 1.37 10.96
CA MET A 57 -7.88 2.19 11.85
C MET A 57 -9.03 2.88 11.10
N MET A 58 -8.77 3.47 9.92
CA MET A 58 -9.83 4.07 9.10
C MET A 58 -10.89 3.05 8.68
N LEU A 59 -10.47 1.86 8.24
CA LEU A 59 -11.38 0.77 7.87
C LEU A 59 -12.19 0.28 9.08
N SER A 60 -11.58 0.22 10.26
CA SER A 60 -12.26 -0.16 11.51
C SER A 60 -13.41 0.79 11.90
N ALA A 61 -13.40 2.04 11.43
CA ALA A 61 -14.49 3.00 11.67
C ALA A 61 -15.77 2.64 10.90
N VAL A 62 -15.68 1.80 9.87
CA VAL A 62 -16.81 1.38 9.02
C VAL A 62 -17.11 -0.11 9.17
N LEU A 63 -16.08 -0.92 9.34
CA LEU A 63 -16.17 -2.37 9.42
C LEU A 63 -16.54 -2.86 10.83
N ASN A 64 -17.24 -3.99 10.92
CA ASN A 64 -17.56 -4.61 12.22
C ASN A 64 -16.48 -5.58 12.69
N ASN A 65 -15.65 -6.06 11.77
CA ASN A 65 -14.52 -6.94 12.03
C ASN A 65 -13.32 -6.47 11.18
N THR A 66 -12.15 -6.37 11.82
CA THR A 66 -10.89 -5.94 11.21
C THR A 66 -9.91 -7.09 11.01
N THR A 67 -10.34 -8.35 11.13
CA THR A 67 -9.51 -9.52 10.80
C THR A 67 -9.35 -9.66 9.29
N GLY A 68 -8.10 -9.74 8.82
CA GLY A 68 -7.76 -9.96 7.41
C GLY A 68 -6.62 -9.07 6.94
N SER A 69 -6.15 -9.29 5.72
CA SER A 69 -5.23 -8.38 5.06
C SER A 69 -5.92 -7.03 4.76
N LEU A 70 -5.14 -6.01 4.43
CA LEU A 70 -5.70 -4.71 4.03
C LEU A 70 -6.66 -4.86 2.83
N LEU A 71 -6.32 -5.70 1.86
CA LEU A 71 -7.14 -6.01 0.69
C LEU A 71 -8.50 -6.61 1.10
N GLU A 72 -8.52 -7.57 2.02
CA GLU A 72 -9.77 -8.15 2.53
C GLU A 72 -10.64 -7.09 3.19
N LEU A 73 -10.07 -6.18 3.97
CA LEU A 73 -10.82 -5.10 4.61
C LEU A 73 -11.37 -4.10 3.58
N ILE A 74 -10.56 -3.72 2.59
CA ILE A 74 -10.98 -2.80 1.52
C ILE A 74 -12.11 -3.42 0.68
N ASN A 75 -12.04 -4.73 0.37
CA ASN A 75 -13.06 -5.44 -0.39
C ASN A 75 -14.41 -5.57 0.35
N ARG A 76 -14.45 -5.30 1.66
CA ARG A 76 -15.68 -5.27 2.47
C ARG A 76 -16.35 -3.90 2.49
N LEU A 77 -15.74 -2.87 1.89
CA LEU A 77 -16.30 -1.52 1.86
C LEU A 77 -17.50 -1.42 0.91
N PRO A 78 -18.49 -0.58 1.23
CA PRO A 78 -19.56 -0.23 0.29
C PRO A 78 -19.02 0.35 -1.02
N ALA A 79 -19.66 0.02 -2.14
CA ALA A 79 -19.22 0.47 -3.48
C ALA A 79 -19.27 2.00 -3.68
N ASN A 80 -20.03 2.73 -2.85
CA ASN A 80 -20.13 4.20 -2.90
C ASN A 80 -19.15 4.91 -1.95
N THR A 81 -18.10 4.21 -1.50
CA THR A 81 -17.09 4.78 -0.59
C THR A 81 -16.15 5.75 -1.33
N ALA A 82 -15.71 6.79 -0.64
CA ALA A 82 -14.59 7.65 -1.00
C ALA A 82 -13.65 7.81 0.21
N VAL A 83 -12.34 7.92 -0.02
CA VAL A 83 -11.37 8.21 1.04
C VAL A 83 -11.15 9.71 1.08
N ILE A 84 -11.33 10.34 2.25
CA ILE A 84 -11.05 11.77 2.44
C ILE A 84 -9.84 11.92 3.35
N SER A 85 -8.93 12.81 2.98
CA SER A 85 -7.81 13.21 3.83
C SER A 85 -7.57 14.71 3.81
N THR A 86 -7.13 15.28 4.92
CA THR A 86 -6.59 16.65 4.93
C THR A 86 -5.12 16.65 4.49
N SER A 87 -4.67 17.76 3.94
CA SER A 87 -3.28 17.95 3.51
C SER A 87 -2.78 19.33 3.97
N PRO A 88 -2.36 19.44 5.24
CA PRO A 88 -1.73 20.65 5.77
C PRO A 88 -0.54 21.11 4.94
N GLY A 89 -0.46 22.42 4.70
CA GLY A 89 0.58 23.05 3.88
C GLY A 89 0.34 22.96 2.36
N LYS A 90 -0.69 22.24 1.91
CA LYS A 90 -1.01 22.03 0.48
C LYS A 90 -2.36 22.62 0.10
N THR A 91 -2.62 22.72 -1.20
CA THR A 91 -3.85 23.30 -1.77
C THR A 91 -4.97 22.28 -2.02
N GLY A 92 -4.68 20.99 -1.89
CA GLY A 92 -5.63 19.90 -2.18
C GLY A 92 -5.35 19.16 -3.49
N ILE A 93 -4.40 19.66 -4.31
CA ILE A 93 -3.94 18.98 -5.53
C ILE A 93 -3.40 17.58 -5.20
N ILE A 94 -3.80 16.59 -6.00
CA ILE A 94 -3.38 15.19 -5.86
C ILE A 94 -2.43 14.86 -7.01
N ILE A 95 -1.17 14.58 -6.69
CA ILE A 95 -0.10 14.30 -7.66
C ILE A 95 0.42 12.87 -7.58
N SER A 96 -0.36 11.96 -7.01
CA SER A 96 0.02 10.55 -6.90
C SER A 96 -1.20 9.64 -7.00
N THR A 97 -1.00 8.46 -7.57
CA THR A 97 -2.04 7.47 -7.85
C THR A 97 -2.09 6.35 -6.81
N GLY A 98 -1.27 6.41 -5.75
CA GLY A 98 -1.19 5.33 -4.75
C GLY A 98 -2.54 5.04 -4.07
N GLY A 99 -3.29 6.08 -3.71
CA GLY A 99 -4.61 5.91 -3.08
C GLY A 99 -5.61 5.17 -3.97
N ILE A 100 -5.73 5.58 -5.24
CA ILE A 100 -6.64 4.90 -6.20
C ILE A 100 -6.14 3.50 -6.58
N ASN A 101 -4.84 3.23 -6.53
CA ASN A 101 -4.32 1.88 -6.78
C ASN A 101 -4.70 0.89 -5.66
N ILE A 102 -4.70 1.35 -4.41
CA ILE A 102 -4.97 0.50 -3.23
C ILE A 102 -6.46 0.38 -2.94
N PHE A 103 -7.20 1.49 -2.97
CA PHE A 103 -8.62 1.50 -2.59
C PHE A 103 -9.57 1.32 -3.77
N ASP A 104 -9.13 1.65 -4.98
CA ASP A 104 -9.96 1.66 -6.19
C ASP A 104 -11.29 2.42 -6.03
N CYS A 105 -11.22 3.54 -5.34
CA CYS A 105 -12.35 4.44 -5.14
C CYS A 105 -11.87 5.89 -5.21
N PRO A 106 -12.77 6.88 -5.30
CA PRO A 106 -12.38 8.29 -5.30
C PRO A 106 -11.56 8.65 -4.06
N ILE A 107 -10.46 9.37 -4.27
CA ILE A 107 -9.60 9.92 -3.23
C ILE A 107 -9.76 11.42 -3.21
N ILE A 108 -10.10 11.98 -2.05
CA ILE A 108 -10.34 13.40 -1.86
C ILE A 108 -9.27 13.96 -0.92
N LYS A 109 -8.67 15.09 -1.32
CA LYS A 109 -7.71 15.82 -0.51
C LYS A 109 -8.19 17.25 -0.25
N ILE A 110 -8.31 17.58 1.03
CA ILE A 110 -8.64 18.94 1.49
C ILE A 110 -7.34 19.67 1.80
N GLY A 111 -7.00 20.67 0.99
CA GLY A 111 -5.85 21.52 1.24
C GLY A 111 -6.08 22.46 2.40
N ILE A 112 -5.10 22.59 3.29
CA ILE A 112 -5.15 23.52 4.42
C ILE A 112 -3.94 24.44 4.38
N LYS A 113 -4.18 25.75 4.29
CA LYS A 113 -3.16 26.79 4.45
C LYS A 113 -3.69 27.88 5.37
N ASN A 114 -2.81 28.48 6.17
CA ASN A 114 -3.16 29.54 7.11
C ASN A 114 -4.40 29.19 7.97
N LYS A 115 -4.46 27.93 8.42
CA LYS A 115 -5.55 27.35 9.23
C LYS A 115 -6.93 27.31 8.56
N ARG A 116 -7.01 27.45 7.23
CA ARG A 116 -8.27 27.44 6.46
C ARG A 116 -8.20 26.43 5.33
N ALA A 117 -9.35 25.91 4.92
CA ALA A 117 -9.48 25.18 3.66
C ALA A 117 -9.15 26.12 2.49
N VAL A 118 -8.36 25.65 1.54
CA VAL A 118 -7.98 26.41 0.34
C VAL A 118 -8.39 25.76 -0.97
N GLY A 119 -8.75 24.47 -0.95
CA GLY A 119 -9.19 23.73 -2.12
C GLY A 119 -9.52 22.29 -1.76
N VAL A 120 -10.37 21.67 -2.57
CA VAL A 120 -10.78 20.27 -2.41
C VAL A 120 -10.54 19.54 -3.71
N GLY A 121 -9.43 18.79 -3.78
CA GLY A 121 -9.09 17.98 -4.93
C GLY A 121 -9.74 16.60 -4.85
N VAL A 122 -10.07 16.03 -6.00
CA VAL A 122 -10.52 14.65 -6.18
C VAL A 122 -9.70 13.95 -7.24
N LEU A 123 -9.40 12.68 -7.02
CA LEU A 123 -8.80 11.77 -7.98
C LEU A 123 -9.70 10.55 -8.12
N TYR A 124 -10.12 10.25 -9.35
CA TYR A 124 -10.95 9.09 -9.66
C TYR A 124 -10.09 7.90 -10.13
N PRO A 125 -10.51 6.65 -9.89
CA PRO A 125 -9.84 5.48 -10.45
C PRO A 125 -10.12 5.39 -11.95
N GLU A 126 -9.22 5.93 -12.77
CA GLU A 126 -9.35 5.92 -14.23
C GLU A 126 -8.22 5.12 -14.89
N LYS A 127 -8.57 4.40 -15.95
CA LYS A 127 -7.64 3.52 -16.69
C LYS A 127 -6.32 4.17 -17.07
N TYR A 128 -6.35 5.42 -17.51
CA TYR A 128 -5.15 6.14 -17.94
C TYR A 128 -4.19 6.43 -16.78
N LEU A 129 -4.70 6.56 -15.55
CA LEU A 129 -3.91 6.80 -14.34
C LEU A 129 -3.16 5.55 -13.89
N PHE A 130 -3.75 4.37 -14.08
CA PHE A 130 -3.07 3.10 -13.84
C PHE A 130 -1.96 2.84 -14.86
N LYS A 131 -2.18 3.22 -16.13
CA LYS A 131 -1.13 3.23 -17.15
C LYS A 131 0.00 4.18 -16.77
N LEU A 132 -0.34 5.40 -16.32
CA LEU A 132 0.63 6.39 -15.85
C LEU A 132 1.45 5.86 -14.67
N ALA A 133 0.82 5.16 -13.72
CA ALA A 133 1.49 4.54 -12.58
C ALA A 133 2.47 3.44 -13.02
N SER A 134 2.05 2.54 -13.90
CA SER A 134 2.93 1.50 -14.46
C SER A 134 4.12 2.10 -15.22
N GLU A 135 3.91 3.14 -16.02
CA GLU A 135 5.00 3.83 -16.73
C GLU A 135 5.96 4.54 -15.76
N SER A 136 5.44 5.10 -14.66
CA SER A 136 6.26 5.70 -13.61
C SER A 136 7.21 4.70 -12.96
N GLU A 137 6.73 3.50 -12.61
CA GLU A 137 7.58 2.43 -12.06
C GLU A 137 8.66 2.01 -13.07
N LYS A 138 8.33 1.85 -14.36
CA LYS A 138 9.31 1.50 -15.39
C LYS A 138 10.41 2.55 -15.52
N VAL A 139 10.03 3.84 -15.50
CA VAL A 139 10.99 4.94 -15.66
C VAL A 139 11.90 5.05 -14.44
N GLN A 140 11.36 4.82 -13.24
CA GLN A 140 12.15 4.76 -12.02
C GLN A 140 13.21 3.64 -12.10
N LEU A 141 12.84 2.44 -12.54
CA LEU A 141 13.78 1.34 -12.73
C LEU A 141 14.81 1.62 -13.84
N LYS A 142 14.39 2.22 -14.96
CA LYS A 142 15.32 2.61 -16.04
C LYS A 142 16.38 3.60 -15.56
N SER A 143 15.99 4.52 -14.68
CA SER A 143 16.95 5.46 -14.07
C SER A 143 17.98 4.73 -13.21
N LEU A 144 17.56 3.71 -12.46
CA LEU A 144 18.44 2.90 -11.61
C LEU A 144 19.33 1.95 -12.42
N SER A 145 18.88 1.50 -13.60
CA SER A 145 19.62 0.56 -14.45
C SER A 145 20.48 1.24 -15.51
N ALA A 146 20.57 2.57 -15.54
CA ALA A 146 21.31 3.30 -16.56
C ALA A 146 22.82 3.06 -16.39
N LEU A 147 23.49 2.61 -17.47
CA LEU A 147 24.93 2.36 -17.46
C LEU A 147 25.72 3.50 -18.10
N THR A 148 25.02 4.43 -18.76
CA THR A 148 25.63 5.60 -19.40
C THR A 148 24.92 6.89 -19.02
N MET A 149 25.67 8.00 -19.00
CA MET A 149 25.09 9.33 -18.81
C MET A 149 23.97 9.64 -19.82
N LYS A 150 24.02 9.08 -21.04
CA LYS A 150 23.00 9.31 -22.07
C LYS A 150 21.69 8.63 -21.69
N GLU A 151 21.74 7.37 -21.26
CA GLU A 151 20.59 6.61 -20.78
C GLU A 151 19.97 7.27 -19.54
N GLU A 152 20.81 7.67 -18.59
CA GLU A 152 20.36 8.33 -17.37
C GLU A 152 19.66 9.67 -17.70
N ARG A 153 20.25 10.51 -18.56
CA ARG A 153 19.61 11.76 -19.02
C ARG A 153 18.25 11.49 -19.69
N GLN A 154 18.13 10.41 -20.47
CA GLN A 154 16.86 10.06 -21.11
C GLN A 154 15.81 9.61 -20.07
N ALA A 155 16.20 8.80 -19.08
CA ALA A 155 15.33 8.39 -17.99
C ALA A 155 14.87 9.59 -17.15
N LEU A 156 15.77 10.53 -16.83
CA LEU A 156 15.46 11.75 -16.08
C LEU A 156 14.53 12.70 -16.86
N ARG A 157 14.72 12.85 -18.17
CA ARG A 157 13.78 13.60 -19.04
C ARG A 157 12.38 12.99 -18.97
N ARG A 158 12.29 11.67 -19.16
CA ARG A 158 11.00 10.97 -19.11
C ARG A 158 10.35 11.05 -17.72
N SER A 159 11.14 10.96 -16.66
CA SER A 159 10.67 11.14 -15.27
C SER A 159 10.09 12.54 -15.06
N THR A 160 10.72 13.56 -15.64
CA THR A 160 10.24 14.94 -15.59
C THR A 160 8.92 15.11 -16.35
N GLU A 161 8.80 14.54 -17.56
CA GLU A 161 7.54 14.54 -18.33
C GLU A 161 6.40 13.88 -17.54
N LEU A 162 6.67 12.74 -16.90
CA LEU A 162 5.67 12.06 -16.07
C LEU A 162 5.27 12.90 -14.86
N ARG A 163 6.22 13.56 -14.18
CA ARG A 163 5.92 14.47 -13.07
C ARG A 163 5.01 15.62 -13.50
N LEU A 164 5.22 16.17 -14.70
CA LEU A 164 4.33 17.19 -15.26
C LEU A 164 2.93 16.62 -15.51
N ALA A 165 2.83 15.42 -16.10
CA ALA A 165 1.54 14.76 -16.29
C ALA A 165 0.79 14.52 -14.97
N TYR A 166 1.50 14.20 -13.88
CA TYR A 166 0.93 14.05 -12.54
C TYR A 166 0.38 15.36 -11.94
N LEU A 167 0.68 16.54 -12.48
CA LEU A 167 0.09 17.79 -11.98
C LEU A 167 -1.39 17.91 -12.35
N ASP A 168 -1.78 17.31 -13.48
CA ASP A 168 -3.09 17.52 -14.10
C ASP A 168 -4.03 16.31 -13.93
N ILE A 169 -3.73 15.39 -13.00
CA ILE A 169 -4.53 14.17 -12.80
C ILE A 169 -5.75 14.38 -11.90
N SER A 170 -5.77 15.45 -11.11
CA SER A 170 -6.82 15.70 -10.12
C SER A 170 -7.74 16.84 -10.56
N ALA A 171 -9.03 16.70 -10.27
CA ALA A 171 -10.01 17.76 -10.45
C ALA A 171 -10.34 18.45 -9.12
N GLU A 172 -10.94 19.62 -9.17
CA GLU A 172 -11.54 20.28 -7.99
C GLU A 172 -13.03 19.92 -7.89
N ILE A 173 -13.53 19.73 -6.67
CA ILE A 173 -14.97 19.54 -6.41
C ILE A 173 -15.55 20.71 -5.61
N PRO A 174 -16.80 21.11 -5.88
CA PRO A 174 -17.40 22.24 -5.20
C PRO A 174 -17.75 21.90 -3.75
N VAL A 175 -17.64 22.91 -2.91
CA VAL A 175 -18.11 22.88 -1.52
C VAL A 175 -19.55 23.39 -1.49
N VAL A 176 -20.47 22.58 -0.97
CA VAL A 176 -21.91 22.87 -0.96
C VAL A 176 -22.46 22.87 0.46
N ASP A 177 -23.56 23.58 0.67
CA ASP A 177 -24.22 23.64 1.96
C ASP A 177 -25.23 22.51 2.07
N LEU A 178 -24.83 21.44 2.75
CA LEU A 178 -25.63 20.24 3.04
C LEU A 178 -25.42 19.83 4.50
N PRO A 179 -26.47 19.37 5.20
CA PRO A 179 -26.33 18.85 6.55
C PRO A 179 -25.53 17.54 6.54
N ILE A 180 -24.58 17.41 7.48
CA ILE A 180 -23.77 16.19 7.59
C ILE A 180 -24.46 15.12 8.45
N LYS A 181 -24.09 13.86 8.20
CA LYS A 181 -24.56 12.70 8.98
C LYS A 181 -23.41 11.74 9.26
N LYS A 182 -23.39 11.18 10.47
CA LYS A 182 -22.49 10.07 10.79
C LYS A 182 -22.96 8.78 10.15
N TYR A 183 -22.04 8.04 9.56
CA TYR A 183 -22.28 6.69 9.07
C TYR A 183 -22.60 5.77 10.24
N LYS A 184 -23.69 5.01 10.11
CA LYS A 184 -24.04 3.97 11.07
C LYS A 184 -23.59 2.63 10.50
N LYS A 185 -22.72 1.94 11.23
CA LYS A 185 -22.24 0.61 10.84
C LYS A 185 -23.43 -0.30 10.56
N ASN A 186 -23.50 -0.84 9.35
CA ASN A 186 -24.53 -1.77 8.94
C ASN A 186 -23.88 -3.09 8.53
N LYS A 187 -24.09 -4.15 9.33
CA LYS A 187 -23.59 -5.50 9.03
C LYS A 187 -24.11 -6.03 7.69
N ALA A 188 -25.36 -5.73 7.33
CA ALA A 188 -25.98 -6.23 6.10
C ALA A 188 -25.41 -5.58 4.82
N ALA A 189 -24.67 -4.48 4.95
CA ALA A 189 -24.04 -3.81 3.81
C ALA A 189 -22.58 -4.26 3.56
N GLN A 190 -22.05 -5.16 4.38
CA GLN A 190 -20.68 -5.66 4.24
C GLN A 190 -20.68 -6.92 3.37
N ILE A 191 -19.79 -6.91 2.37
CA ILE A 191 -19.55 -8.06 1.50
C ILE A 191 -18.75 -9.08 2.31
N ASP A 192 -19.16 -10.35 2.32
CA ASP A 192 -18.33 -11.40 2.88
C ASP A 192 -17.32 -11.86 1.82
N TRP A 193 -16.10 -11.35 1.94
CA TRP A 193 -14.98 -11.70 1.07
C TRP A 193 -13.74 -11.96 1.93
N SER A 194 -13.05 -13.07 1.62
CA SER A 194 -11.83 -13.48 2.29
C SER A 194 -10.92 -14.24 1.35
N LEU A 195 -9.62 -14.21 1.67
CA LEU A 195 -8.60 -14.95 0.95
C LEU A 195 -8.31 -16.28 1.64
N PRO A 196 -7.92 -17.33 0.88
CA PRO A 196 -7.46 -18.57 1.48
C PRO A 196 -6.21 -18.30 2.33
N ARG A 197 -6.11 -18.98 3.48
CA ARG A 197 -4.91 -18.98 4.31
C ARG A 197 -3.98 -20.06 3.79
N LEU A 198 -2.99 -19.66 3.01
CA LEU A 198 -2.04 -20.58 2.38
C LEU A 198 -0.97 -21.05 3.37
N THR A 199 -0.48 -22.27 3.15
CA THR A 199 0.68 -22.82 3.87
C THR A 199 1.74 -23.33 2.88
N VAL A 200 2.87 -22.66 2.84
CA VAL A 200 4.03 -22.89 1.98
C VAL A 200 5.02 -23.82 2.68
N LYS A 201 5.30 -24.98 2.09
CA LYS A 201 6.31 -25.93 2.59
C LYS A 201 7.69 -25.68 2.01
N GLY A 202 7.76 -25.13 0.80
CA GLY A 202 9.01 -24.94 0.08
C GLY A 202 8.83 -24.27 -1.27
N ILE A 203 9.95 -24.10 -1.96
CA ILE A 203 10.06 -23.54 -3.30
C ILE A 203 10.89 -24.49 -4.17
N GLU A 204 10.58 -24.57 -5.45
CA GLU A 204 11.40 -25.32 -6.40
C GLU A 204 12.79 -24.72 -6.56
N ARG A 205 13.82 -25.58 -6.52
CA ARG A 205 15.22 -25.16 -6.66
C ARG A 205 15.48 -24.36 -7.92
N ASN A 206 14.97 -24.81 -9.07
CA ASN A 206 15.15 -24.12 -10.33
C ASN A 206 14.63 -22.69 -10.27
N PHE A 207 13.48 -22.46 -9.62
CA PHE A 207 12.93 -21.12 -9.47
C PHE A 207 13.80 -20.23 -8.57
N ALA A 208 14.23 -20.75 -7.42
CA ALA A 208 15.14 -20.03 -6.53
C ALA A 208 16.47 -19.68 -7.22
N GLU A 209 17.07 -20.64 -7.93
CA GLU A 209 18.31 -20.44 -8.68
C GLU A 209 18.14 -19.43 -9.83
N MET A 210 17.02 -19.45 -10.54
CA MET A 210 16.73 -18.46 -11.59
C MET A 210 16.67 -17.03 -11.04
N LEU A 211 16.01 -16.83 -9.89
CA LEU A 211 15.97 -15.54 -9.19
C LEU A 211 17.37 -15.06 -8.78
N VAL A 212 18.16 -15.94 -8.16
CA VAL A 212 19.52 -15.61 -7.70
C VAL A 212 20.47 -15.36 -8.87
N ASN A 213 20.42 -16.18 -9.92
CA ASN A 213 21.19 -15.99 -11.15
C ASN A 213 20.86 -14.64 -11.81
N LYS A 214 19.59 -14.24 -11.78
CA LYS A 214 19.21 -12.91 -12.27
C LYS A 214 19.75 -11.80 -11.36
N SER A 215 19.70 -11.98 -10.05
CA SER A 215 20.21 -11.03 -9.05
C SER A 215 21.72 -10.80 -9.15
N ILE A 216 22.52 -11.85 -9.41
CA ILE A 216 23.98 -11.69 -9.62
C ILE A 216 24.33 -11.08 -10.98
N SER A 217 23.43 -11.16 -11.97
CA SER A 217 23.66 -10.61 -13.31
C SER A 217 23.44 -9.10 -13.41
N ILE A 218 22.91 -8.49 -12.35
CA ILE A 218 22.60 -7.05 -12.27
C ILE A 218 23.46 -6.38 -11.20
N GLU A 219 23.29 -5.08 -11.03
CA GLU A 219 24.00 -4.31 -10.00
C GLU A 219 23.75 -4.85 -8.58
N GLN A 220 24.84 -4.95 -7.79
CA GLN A 220 24.80 -5.49 -6.44
C GLN A 220 23.84 -4.70 -5.55
N GLY A 221 23.02 -5.42 -4.77
CA GLY A 221 22.06 -4.83 -3.83
C GLY A 221 20.69 -4.56 -4.44
N ARG A 222 20.50 -4.82 -5.74
CA ARG A 222 19.16 -4.81 -6.35
C ARG A 222 18.46 -6.15 -6.13
N GLU A 223 17.18 -6.07 -5.82
CA GLU A 223 16.35 -7.25 -5.63
C GLU A 223 15.77 -7.72 -6.97
N VAL A 224 15.54 -9.03 -7.08
CA VAL A 224 14.75 -9.63 -8.17
C VAL A 224 13.57 -10.34 -7.54
N ALA A 225 12.40 -10.20 -8.14
CA ALA A 225 11.19 -10.83 -7.68
C ALA A 225 10.34 -11.37 -8.81
N ALA A 226 9.46 -12.32 -8.49
CA ALA A 226 8.48 -12.86 -9.40
C ALA A 226 7.27 -13.36 -8.61
N VAL A 227 6.15 -13.53 -9.32
CA VAL A 227 5.00 -14.26 -8.80
C VAL A 227 5.23 -15.76 -9.00
N GLY A 228 5.08 -16.52 -7.92
CA GLY A 228 4.97 -17.97 -7.95
C GLY A 228 3.55 -18.43 -7.63
N ILE A 229 3.26 -19.71 -7.87
CA ILE A 229 1.98 -20.35 -7.55
C ILE A 229 2.22 -21.51 -6.61
N LEU A 230 1.44 -21.58 -5.53
CA LEU A 230 1.46 -22.70 -4.61
C LEU A 230 0.74 -23.90 -5.22
N ASN A 231 1.47 -24.98 -5.50
CA ASN A 231 0.90 -26.22 -5.99
C ASN A 231 0.21 -27.02 -4.87
N ASN A 232 -0.51 -28.08 -5.28
CA ASN A 232 -1.24 -28.98 -4.38
C ASN A 232 -0.36 -29.76 -3.38
N LYS A 233 0.96 -29.84 -3.59
CA LYS A 233 1.90 -30.46 -2.66
C LYS A 233 2.38 -29.48 -1.57
N GLY A 234 2.13 -28.19 -1.76
CA GLY A 234 2.55 -27.10 -0.89
C GLY A 234 3.91 -26.50 -1.28
N TYR A 235 4.32 -26.63 -2.54
CA TYR A 235 5.55 -26.04 -3.08
C TYR A 235 5.24 -24.93 -4.07
N VAL A 236 6.09 -23.90 -4.09
CA VAL A 236 5.93 -22.75 -4.98
C VAL A 236 6.72 -22.97 -6.28
N GLU A 237 6.00 -22.88 -7.40
CA GLU A 237 6.51 -22.96 -8.76
C GLU A 237 6.50 -21.58 -9.40
N GLN A 238 7.43 -21.28 -10.31
CA GLN A 238 7.43 -20.00 -11.02
C GLN A 238 6.20 -19.88 -11.92
N ALA A 239 5.55 -18.73 -11.91
CA ALA A 239 4.46 -18.46 -12.86
C ALA A 239 4.53 -17.08 -13.53
N GLY A 240 5.22 -16.11 -12.92
CA GLY A 240 5.46 -14.79 -13.51
C GLY A 240 6.90 -14.61 -14.02
N GLU A 241 7.09 -13.59 -14.84
CA GLU A 241 8.39 -13.11 -15.29
C GLU A 241 9.24 -12.59 -14.11
N LEU A 242 10.57 -12.67 -14.26
CA LEU A 242 11.51 -12.10 -13.28
C LEU A 242 11.56 -10.58 -13.45
N ILE A 243 11.17 -9.86 -12.39
CA ILE A 243 11.17 -8.42 -12.31
C ILE A 243 12.35 -7.94 -11.47
N VAL A 244 13.16 -7.06 -12.03
CA VAL A 244 14.27 -6.45 -11.32
C VAL A 244 13.80 -5.21 -10.58
N GLY A 245 13.87 -5.23 -9.26
CA GLY A 245 13.55 -4.11 -8.37
C GLY A 245 14.66 -3.06 -8.26
N GLY A 246 14.49 -2.15 -7.30
CA GLY A 246 15.54 -1.23 -6.87
C GLY A 246 16.34 -1.80 -5.70
N MET A 247 17.07 -0.92 -5.00
CA MET A 247 17.73 -1.26 -3.74
C MET A 247 16.68 -1.25 -2.62
N GLY A 248 16.35 -2.43 -2.07
CA GLY A 248 15.41 -2.58 -0.95
C GLY A 248 13.93 -2.42 -1.29
N TYR A 249 13.55 -2.52 -2.58
CA TYR A 249 12.13 -2.56 -2.97
C TYR A 249 11.91 -3.18 -4.36
N VAL A 250 10.73 -3.76 -4.54
CA VAL A 250 10.21 -4.25 -5.82
C VAL A 250 8.96 -3.45 -6.20
N PRO A 251 8.89 -2.86 -7.41
CA PRO A 251 7.70 -2.13 -7.84
C PRO A 251 6.48 -3.05 -7.98
N SER A 252 5.41 -2.78 -7.23
CA SER A 252 4.27 -3.70 -7.11
C SER A 252 3.51 -3.88 -8.42
N ARG A 253 3.33 -2.81 -9.22
CA ARG A 253 2.62 -2.96 -10.51
C ARG A 253 3.47 -3.75 -11.50
N LEU A 254 4.79 -3.56 -11.53
CA LEU A 254 5.66 -4.35 -12.41
C LEU A 254 5.74 -5.81 -12.01
N LEU A 255 5.84 -6.12 -10.70
CA LEU A 255 5.78 -7.48 -10.18
C LEU A 255 4.55 -8.22 -10.71
N LEU A 256 3.36 -7.63 -10.53
CA LEU A 256 2.11 -8.23 -11.00
C LEU A 256 1.98 -8.25 -12.52
N SER A 257 2.53 -7.24 -13.21
CA SER A 257 2.54 -7.19 -14.68
C SER A 257 3.36 -8.31 -15.29
N GLY A 258 4.34 -8.85 -14.55
CA GLY A 258 5.09 -10.05 -14.95
C GLY A 258 4.25 -11.34 -14.93
N TYR A 259 3.09 -11.34 -14.27
CA TYR A 259 2.18 -12.48 -14.25
C TYR A 259 0.96 -12.28 -15.17
N ALA A 260 0.30 -11.12 -15.10
CA ALA A 260 -0.89 -10.81 -15.89
C ALA A 260 -0.89 -9.35 -16.36
N ASP A 261 -1.56 -9.05 -17.48
CA ASP A 261 -1.72 -7.66 -17.92
C ASP A 261 -2.67 -6.89 -16.98
N ILE A 262 -2.08 -6.01 -16.18
CA ILE A 262 -2.80 -5.16 -15.21
C ILE A 262 -2.72 -3.67 -15.57
N ARG A 263 -2.26 -3.32 -16.77
CA ARG A 263 -1.86 -1.94 -17.13
C ARG A 263 -2.96 -0.91 -16.95
N ASP A 264 -4.22 -1.29 -17.14
CA ASP A 264 -5.38 -0.39 -17.11
C ASP A 264 -6.29 -0.59 -15.90
N ILE A 265 -5.86 -1.35 -14.89
CA ILE A 265 -6.63 -1.64 -13.67
C ILE A 265 -5.85 -1.29 -12.40
N SER A 266 -6.56 -1.14 -11.28
CA SER A 266 -5.98 -0.88 -9.97
C SER A 266 -5.22 -2.11 -9.44
N LEU A 267 -4.35 -1.93 -8.43
CA LEU A 267 -3.73 -3.07 -7.74
C LEU A 267 -4.76 -3.87 -6.96
N ARG A 268 -5.78 -3.21 -6.39
CA ARG A 268 -6.92 -3.86 -5.74
C ARG A 268 -7.63 -4.82 -6.70
N GLU A 269 -8.03 -4.35 -7.88
CA GLU A 269 -8.70 -5.15 -8.90
C GLU A 269 -7.78 -6.29 -9.37
N ALA A 270 -6.50 -6.01 -9.59
CA ALA A 270 -5.54 -7.05 -9.97
C ALA A 270 -5.47 -8.19 -8.94
N TYR A 271 -5.27 -7.89 -7.66
CA TYR A 271 -5.21 -8.92 -6.62
C TYR A 271 -6.57 -9.56 -6.30
N THR A 272 -7.68 -8.93 -6.65
CA THR A 272 -9.02 -9.49 -6.40
C THR A 272 -9.46 -10.43 -7.52
N ASP A 273 -9.19 -10.07 -8.78
CA ASP A 273 -9.82 -10.71 -9.95
C ASP A 273 -8.83 -11.32 -10.96
N LYS A 274 -7.54 -10.96 -10.94
CA LYS A 274 -6.55 -11.38 -11.95
C LYS A 274 -5.47 -12.29 -11.40
N ILE A 275 -4.96 -11.97 -10.23
CA ILE A 275 -3.95 -12.78 -9.55
C ILE A 275 -4.66 -13.92 -8.83
N PRO A 276 -4.26 -15.19 -9.05
CA PRO A 276 -4.90 -16.32 -8.41
C PRO A 276 -4.70 -16.29 -6.90
N ALA A 277 -5.63 -16.90 -6.18
CA ALA A 277 -5.63 -16.89 -4.72
C ALA A 277 -4.46 -17.69 -4.12
N GLU A 278 -3.86 -18.58 -4.91
CA GLU A 278 -2.67 -19.39 -4.59
C GLU A 278 -1.34 -18.67 -4.89
N ALA A 279 -1.38 -17.41 -5.31
CA ALA A 279 -0.19 -16.64 -5.62
C ALA A 279 0.70 -16.39 -4.39
N VAL A 280 2.00 -16.49 -4.63
CA VAL A 280 3.05 -16.22 -3.65
C VAL A 280 4.04 -15.24 -4.27
N ILE A 281 4.38 -14.19 -3.53
CA ILE A 281 5.45 -13.26 -3.92
C ILE A 281 6.78 -13.90 -3.57
N VAL A 282 7.72 -13.99 -4.51
CA VAL A 282 9.07 -14.51 -4.24
C VAL A 282 10.08 -13.46 -4.64
N HIS A 283 10.99 -13.11 -3.75
CA HIS A 283 12.06 -12.15 -4.03
C HIS A 283 13.41 -12.57 -3.44
N THR A 284 14.48 -11.97 -3.95
CA THR A 284 15.84 -12.18 -3.45
C THR A 284 16.20 -11.18 -2.36
N HIS A 285 16.96 -11.61 -1.35
CA HIS A 285 17.65 -10.76 -0.37
C HIS A 285 19.18 -10.85 -0.59
N PRO A 286 19.77 -10.00 -1.45
CA PRO A 286 21.21 -9.99 -1.68
C PRO A 286 21.99 -9.66 -0.41
N GLY A 287 22.97 -10.48 -0.06
CA GLY A 287 23.79 -10.33 1.15
C GLY A 287 23.15 -10.86 2.44
N GLY A 288 21.88 -11.30 2.40
CA GLY A 288 21.15 -11.82 3.55
C GLY A 288 20.98 -13.34 3.55
N THR A 289 20.27 -13.85 4.56
CA THR A 289 19.86 -15.26 4.69
C THR A 289 18.41 -15.51 4.27
N GLY A 290 17.72 -14.47 3.79
CA GLY A 290 16.30 -14.51 3.46
C GLY A 290 15.40 -14.15 4.63
N VAL A 291 15.93 -13.68 5.76
CA VAL A 291 15.12 -13.13 6.86
C VAL A 291 14.50 -11.80 6.41
N MET A 292 13.21 -11.66 6.64
CA MET A 292 12.41 -10.51 6.22
C MET A 292 12.14 -9.53 7.37
N HIS A 293 11.96 -8.27 6.99
CA HIS A 293 11.56 -7.19 7.89
C HIS A 293 10.07 -6.87 7.72
N MET A 294 9.55 -6.00 8.60
CA MET A 294 8.15 -5.56 8.56
C MET A 294 7.72 -5.03 7.17
N GLY A 295 8.63 -4.41 6.42
CA GLY A 295 8.35 -3.94 5.05
C GLY A 295 7.87 -5.06 4.13
N ASP A 296 8.50 -6.24 4.18
CA ASP A 296 8.12 -7.39 3.37
C ASP A 296 6.80 -7.99 3.83
N ALA A 297 6.64 -8.12 5.16
CA ALA A 297 5.40 -8.62 5.76
C ALA A 297 4.20 -7.78 5.32
N MET A 298 4.35 -6.46 5.27
CA MET A 298 3.30 -5.55 4.80
C MET A 298 3.19 -5.53 3.28
N ALA A 299 4.28 -5.68 2.53
CA ALA A 299 4.27 -5.71 1.07
C ALA A 299 3.66 -6.99 0.48
N GLY A 300 3.58 -8.09 1.25
CA GLY A 300 2.89 -9.32 0.89
C GLY A 300 1.64 -9.54 1.74
N PRO A 301 1.69 -10.39 2.79
CA PRO A 301 0.51 -10.89 3.46
C PRO A 301 -0.28 -9.80 4.21
N GLY A 302 0.38 -8.80 4.78
CA GLY A 302 -0.29 -7.70 5.49
C GLY A 302 -1.19 -6.85 4.60
N THR A 303 -0.73 -6.49 3.40
CA THR A 303 -1.52 -5.68 2.47
C THR A 303 -2.38 -6.55 1.56
N TRP A 304 -1.79 -7.51 0.87
CA TRP A 304 -2.45 -8.25 -0.23
C TRP A 304 -2.95 -9.63 0.19
N GLY A 305 -2.63 -10.11 1.39
CA GLY A 305 -2.97 -11.47 1.83
C GLY A 305 -2.18 -12.58 1.15
N CYS A 306 -1.30 -12.24 0.21
CA CYS A 306 -0.42 -13.19 -0.48
C CYS A 306 0.81 -13.49 0.39
N PRO A 307 1.19 -14.75 0.61
CA PRO A 307 2.47 -15.07 1.25
C PRO A 307 3.64 -14.45 0.48
N ILE A 308 4.73 -14.19 1.20
CA ILE A 308 5.98 -13.67 0.63
C ILE A 308 7.15 -14.55 1.04
N ILE A 309 8.00 -14.90 0.08
CA ILE A 309 9.22 -15.71 0.25
C ILE A 309 10.43 -14.84 -0.08
N ALA A 310 11.42 -14.82 0.81
CA ALA A 310 12.72 -14.21 0.56
C ALA A 310 13.80 -15.28 0.42
N ILE A 311 14.57 -15.22 -0.68
CA ILE A 311 15.72 -16.08 -0.98
C ILE A 311 17.00 -15.31 -0.66
N GLY A 312 17.68 -15.68 0.43
CA GLY A 312 18.96 -15.10 0.79
C GLY A 312 20.09 -15.70 -0.01
N HIS A 313 20.98 -14.86 -0.54
CA HIS A 313 22.19 -15.32 -1.23
C HIS A 313 23.36 -14.37 -0.97
N ASP A 314 24.59 -14.85 -1.14
CA ASP A 314 25.77 -13.97 -1.14
C ASP A 314 26.10 -13.40 -2.53
N ARG A 315 27.22 -12.67 -2.58
CA ARG A 315 27.73 -12.03 -3.80
C ARG A 315 28.07 -13.02 -4.91
N ASP A 316 28.37 -14.27 -4.55
CA ASP A 316 28.79 -15.32 -5.48
C ASP A 316 27.57 -16.15 -5.95
N GLY A 317 26.36 -15.77 -5.52
CA GLY A 317 25.11 -16.44 -5.87
C GLY A 317 24.84 -17.70 -5.07
N ILE A 318 25.60 -17.94 -3.99
CA ILE A 318 25.36 -19.10 -3.13
C ILE A 318 24.13 -18.81 -2.26
N ILE A 319 23.09 -19.63 -2.42
CA ILE A 319 21.88 -19.53 -1.60
C ILE A 319 22.20 -19.90 -0.15
N LYS A 320 21.85 -19.01 0.78
CA LYS A 320 22.05 -19.17 2.22
C LYS A 320 20.80 -19.66 2.96
N GLY A 321 19.63 -19.46 2.37
CA GLY A 321 18.36 -19.85 2.98
C GLY A 321 17.16 -19.27 2.23
N ALA A 322 15.98 -19.82 2.54
CA ALA A 322 14.70 -19.32 2.09
C ALA A 322 13.75 -19.25 3.27
N THR A 323 13.10 -18.11 3.47
CA THR A 323 12.06 -17.97 4.51
C THR A 323 10.77 -17.46 3.91
N VAL A 324 9.66 -17.73 4.59
CA VAL A 324 8.32 -17.28 4.22
C VAL A 324 7.68 -16.51 5.37
N ILE A 325 6.89 -15.49 5.03
CA ILE A 325 5.88 -14.91 5.92
C ILE A 325 4.52 -15.16 5.26
N GLU A 326 3.63 -15.78 6.02
CA GLU A 326 2.27 -16.10 5.62
C GLU A 326 1.31 -15.17 6.36
N PHE A 327 0.07 -15.07 5.88
CA PHE A 327 -0.94 -14.36 6.65
C PHE A 327 -1.28 -15.16 7.91
N SER A 328 -1.23 -14.50 9.07
CA SER A 328 -1.65 -15.08 10.37
C SER A 328 -2.39 -14.08 11.24
N SER A 329 -3.02 -14.56 12.31
CA SER A 329 -3.63 -13.71 13.34
C SER A 329 -2.60 -12.80 14.01
N GLU A 330 -1.40 -13.32 14.25
CA GLU A 330 -0.29 -12.60 14.87
C GLU A 330 0.14 -11.44 13.99
N LEU A 331 0.30 -11.66 12.67
CA LEU A 331 0.62 -10.59 11.73
C LEU A 331 -0.42 -9.47 11.78
N ASN A 332 -1.70 -9.83 11.78
CA ASN A 332 -2.79 -8.88 11.85
C ASN A 332 -2.74 -8.03 13.14
N ILE A 333 -2.49 -8.68 14.28
CA ILE A 333 -2.35 -8.00 15.58
C ILE A 333 -1.15 -7.05 15.58
N LEU A 334 -0.02 -7.47 14.99
CA LEU A 334 1.17 -6.64 14.90
C LEU A 334 0.94 -5.40 14.02
N ALA A 335 0.24 -5.55 12.89
CA ALA A 335 -0.11 -4.43 12.02
C ALA A 335 -1.01 -3.40 12.72
N ASP A 336 -2.03 -3.87 13.47
CA ASP A 336 -2.90 -3.00 14.26
C ASP A 336 -2.15 -2.27 15.37
N LYS A 337 -1.33 -3.00 16.13
CA LYS A 337 -0.49 -2.42 17.19
C LYS A 337 0.48 -1.38 16.61
N TYR A 338 1.04 -1.63 15.44
CA TYR A 338 1.95 -0.69 14.79
C TYR A 338 1.26 0.64 14.48
N GLU A 339 0.07 0.62 13.85
CA GLU A 339 -0.71 1.83 13.59
C GLU A 339 -1.10 2.56 14.90
N MET A 340 -1.47 1.82 15.96
CA MET A 340 -1.78 2.40 17.27
C MET A 340 -0.59 3.13 17.89
N ILE A 341 0.59 2.50 17.93
CA ILE A 341 1.80 3.12 18.52
C ILE A 341 2.20 4.39 17.77
N GLU A 342 2.00 4.42 16.44
CA GLU A 342 2.28 5.64 15.67
C GLU A 342 1.36 6.80 16.01
N GLN A 343 0.14 6.54 16.49
CA GLN A 343 -0.75 7.57 17.02
C GLN A 343 -0.32 8.03 18.40
N GLU A 344 -0.05 7.07 19.29
CA GLU A 344 0.39 7.34 20.66
C GLU A 344 1.69 8.15 20.70
N PHE A 345 2.57 7.99 19.69
CA PHE A 345 3.81 8.76 19.56
C PHE A 345 3.57 10.28 19.67
N TYR A 346 2.47 10.79 19.12
CA TYR A 346 2.16 12.21 19.17
C TYR A 346 1.45 12.66 20.45
N GLN A 347 1.12 11.72 21.32
CA GLN A 347 0.56 11.98 22.65
C GLN A 347 1.65 11.96 23.73
N ALA A 348 2.92 11.74 23.35
CA ALA A 348 4.03 11.77 24.30
C ALA A 348 4.26 13.20 24.80
N ASP A 349 4.07 13.43 26.09
CA ASP A 349 4.22 14.75 26.73
C ASP A 349 5.66 15.01 27.23
N ASN A 350 6.52 14.00 27.25
CA ASN A 350 7.90 14.12 27.71
C ASN A 350 8.85 13.11 27.02
N PRO A 351 10.19 13.33 27.09
CA PRO A 351 11.17 12.46 26.43
C PRO A 351 11.17 10.99 26.90
N ALA A 352 10.75 10.73 28.15
CA ALA A 352 10.69 9.36 28.67
C ALA A 352 9.56 8.57 28.02
N ASP A 353 8.39 9.19 27.83
CA ASP A 353 7.26 8.60 27.11
C ASP A 353 7.59 8.39 25.63
N GLU A 354 8.21 9.36 24.96
CA GLU A 354 8.65 9.19 23.58
C GLU A 354 9.64 8.02 23.45
N THR A 355 10.61 7.93 24.37
CA THR A 355 11.60 6.84 24.41
C THR A 355 10.92 5.48 24.59
N ARG A 356 9.91 5.40 25.47
CA ARG A 356 9.12 4.17 25.66
C ARG A 356 8.41 3.75 24.38
N LEU A 357 7.74 4.68 23.69
CA LEU A 357 7.01 4.40 22.45
C LEU A 357 7.95 3.99 21.31
N ARG A 358 9.11 4.65 21.17
CA ARG A 358 10.14 4.23 20.20
C ARG A 358 10.65 2.83 20.47
N LYS A 359 10.94 2.48 21.74
CA LYS A 359 11.37 1.13 22.13
C LYS A 359 10.30 0.08 21.81
N GLN A 360 9.03 0.39 22.07
CA GLN A 360 7.92 -0.50 21.72
C GLN A 360 7.79 -0.67 20.19
N LYS A 361 7.94 0.40 19.41
CA LYS A 361 7.95 0.34 17.94
C LYS A 361 9.07 -0.58 17.41
N TYR A 362 10.28 -0.49 17.97
CA TYR A 362 11.37 -1.39 17.63
C TYR A 362 11.07 -2.84 18.00
N LYS A 363 10.44 -3.07 19.16
CA LYS A 363 10.04 -4.42 19.58
C LYS A 363 9.01 -5.02 18.63
N ILE A 364 7.99 -4.26 18.21
CA ILE A 364 7.03 -4.73 17.20
C ILE A 364 7.74 -5.09 15.89
N ALA A 365 8.69 -4.28 15.44
CA ALA A 365 9.46 -4.58 14.23
C ALA A 365 10.27 -5.88 14.34
N GLN A 366 10.77 -6.22 15.54
CA GLN A 366 11.41 -7.51 15.81
C GLN A 366 10.40 -8.66 15.79
N GLU A 367 9.22 -8.49 16.39
CA GLU A 367 8.14 -9.48 16.38
C GLU A 367 7.66 -9.80 14.94
N PHE A 368 7.73 -8.84 14.00
CA PHE A 368 7.50 -9.12 12.58
C PHE A 368 8.56 -10.07 11.98
N THR A 369 9.81 -9.93 12.38
CA THR A 369 10.90 -10.81 11.93
C THR A 369 10.74 -12.21 12.50
N GLU A 370 10.19 -12.36 13.70
CA GLU A 370 9.84 -13.66 14.30
C GLU A 370 8.75 -14.42 13.54
N LEU A 371 7.99 -13.76 12.67
CA LEU A 371 7.04 -14.42 11.75
C LEU A 371 7.73 -15.17 10.61
N CYS A 372 9.02 -14.93 10.36
CA CYS A 372 9.76 -15.61 9.30
C CYS A 372 9.94 -17.08 9.63
N ARG A 373 9.39 -17.96 8.79
CA ARG A 373 9.57 -19.40 8.89
C ARG A 373 10.47 -19.92 7.78
N GLU A 374 11.46 -20.72 8.12
CA GLU A 374 12.32 -21.39 7.13
C GLU A 374 11.50 -22.38 6.29
N ILE A 375 11.80 -22.43 4.99
CA ILE A 375 11.18 -23.35 4.04
C ILE A 375 12.22 -24.12 3.24
N LYS A 376 11.83 -25.26 2.67
CA LYS A 376 12.73 -26.10 1.88
C LYS A 376 12.93 -25.55 0.47
N ILE A 377 14.15 -25.67 -0.05
CA ILE A 377 14.44 -25.55 -1.48
C ILE A 377 14.57 -26.96 -2.02
N ILE A 378 13.57 -27.40 -2.80
CA ILE A 378 13.44 -28.80 -3.24
C ILE A 378 14.09 -29.05 -4.60
#